data_AF-G7VYV1-F1
#
_entry.id   AF-G7VYV1-F1
#
_cell.length_a   1.000
_cell.length_b   1.000
_cell.length_c   1.000
_cell.angle_alpha   90.00
_cell.angle_beta   90.00
_cell.angle_gamma   90.00
#
_symmetry.space_group_name_H-M   'P 1'
#
loop_
_entity.id
_entity.type
_entity.pdbx_description
1 polymer ?
#
loop_
_entity_poly.entity_id
_entity_poly.type
_entity_poly.pdbx_seq_one_letter_code
_entity_poly.pdbx_strand_id
1 'polypeptide(L)' 'MLYHLWVRHHLRPGDFWQFPRGERMLLLAFAEQEMDSMAASKA' A
#
# COMPACT_ATOMS: atom_id res chain seq x y z
N MET A 1 -1.60 2.13 6.16
CA MET A 1 -1.65 1.46 4.84
C MET A 1 -1.75 2.43 3.66
N LEU A 2 -2.87 3.15 3.44
CA LEU A 2 -3.00 4.05 2.27
C LEU A 2 -1.99 5.20 2.23
N TYR A 3 -1.73 5.84 3.37
CA TYR A 3 -0.66 6.85 3.48
C TYR A 3 0.71 6.30 3.04
N HIS A 4 1.00 5.04 3.36
CA HIS A 4 2.25 4.38 2.97
C HIS A 4 2.34 4.20 1.45
N LEU A 5 1.25 3.76 0.81
CA LEU A 5 1.15 3.71 -0.66
C LEU A 5 1.37 5.09 -1.31
N TRP A 6 0.79 6.14 -0.74
CA TRP A 6 0.85 7.48 -1.32
C TRP A 6 2.20 8.15 -1.14
N VAL A 7 2.80 8.02 0.05
CA VAL A 7 4.04 8.74 0.39
C VAL A 7 5.28 7.93 0.03
N ARG A 8 5.26 6.61 0.19
CA ARG A 8 6.42 5.76 -0.10
C ARG A 8 6.45 5.32 -1.56
N HIS A 9 5.31 4.98 -2.13
CA HIS A 9 5.19 4.47 -3.49
C HIS A 9 4.67 5.50 -4.49
N HIS A 10 4.54 6.77 -4.08
CA HIS A 10 4.09 7.91 -4.91
C HIS A 10 2.77 7.67 -5.64
N LEU A 11 1.94 6.76 -5.14
CA LEU A 11 0.67 6.44 -5.79
C LEU A 11 -0.33 7.56 -5.47
N ARG A 12 -0.86 8.24 -6.48
CA ARG A 12 -1.85 9.29 -6.22
C ARG A 12 -3.19 8.63 -5.88
N PRO A 13 -3.99 9.22 -4.96
CA PRO A 13 -5.31 8.69 -4.63
C PRO A 13 -6.21 8.51 -5.86
N GLY A 14 -6.14 9.43 -6.83
CA GLY A 14 -6.90 9.33 -8.08
C GLY A 14 -6.55 8.09 -8.89
N ASP A 15 -5.26 7.80 -9.05
CA ASP A 15 -4.77 6.65 -9.81
C ASP A 15 -5.13 5.33 -9.10
N PHE A 16 -5.06 5.32 -7.76
CA PHE A 16 -5.47 4.15 -6.97
C PHE A 16 -6.92 3.73 -7.26
N TRP A 17 -7.84 4.69 -7.37
CA TRP A 17 -9.26 4.39 -7.62
C TRP A 17 -9.58 4.02 -9.07
N GLN A 18 -8.67 4.31 -10.01
CA GLN A 18 -8.81 3.89 -11.40
C GLN A 18 -8.48 2.39 -11.59
N PHE A 19 -7.74 1.78 -10.68
CA PHE A 19 -7.40 0.36 -10.80
C PHE A 19 -8.62 -0.56 -10.62
N PRO A 20 -8.64 -1.70 -11.33
CA PRO A 20 -9.58 -2.78 -11.09
C PRO A 20 -9.58 -3.19 -9.61
N ARG A 21 -10.74 -3.67 -9.12
CA ARG A 21 -10.89 -4.04 -7.71
C ARG A 21 -9.82 -5.04 -7.25
N GLY A 22 -9.47 -6.01 -8.09
CA GLY A 22 -8.44 -7.01 -7.76
C GLY A 22 -7.07 -6.40 -7.51
N GLU A 23 -6.61 -5.53 -8.42
CA GLU A 23 -5.33 -4.84 -8.30
C GLU A 23 -5.29 -3.92 -7.07
N ARG A 24 -6.40 -3.22 -6.77
CA ARG A 24 -6.50 -2.43 -5.53
C ARG A 24 -6.34 -3.28 -4.28
N MET A 25 -7.00 -4.44 -4.23
CA MET A 25 -6.86 -5.35 -3.09
C MET A 25 -5.44 -5.89 -2.94
N LEU A 26 -4.79 -6.22 -4.07
CA LEU A 26 -3.41 -6.70 -4.08
C LEU A 26 -2.41 -5.64 -3.58
N LEU A 27 -2.56 -4.40 -4.05
CA LEU A 27 -1.75 -3.26 -3.59
C LEU A 27 -1.91 -3.02 -2.08
N LEU A 28 -3.13 -3.14 -1.56
CA LEU A 28 -3.38 -3.02 -0.12
C LEU A 28 -2.70 -4.15 0.66
N ALA A 29 -2.86 -5.40 0.22
CA ALA A 29 -2.25 -6.56 0.89
C ALA A 29 -0.72 -6.47 0.94
N PHE A 30 -0.07 -6.04 -0.16
CA PHE A 30 1.38 -5.82 -0.17
C PHE A 30 1.81 -4.68 0.74
N ALA A 31 1.07 -3.56 0.75
CA ALA A 31 1.37 -2.45 1.63
C ALA A 31 1.23 -2.82 3.11
N GLU A 32 0.26 -3.69 3.46
CA GLU A 32 0.09 -4.23 4.80
C GLU A 32 1.29 -5.11 5.21
N GLN A 33 1.66 -6.08 4.36
CA GLN A 33 2.80 -6.96 4.61
C GLN A 33 4.13 -6.20 4.74
N GLU A 34 4.34 -5.16 3.93
CA GLU A 34 5.52 -4.28 4.05
C GLU A 34 5.55 -3.55 5.39
N MET A 35 4.40 -3.02 5.84
CA MET A 35 4.30 -2.32 7.12
C MET A 35 4.56 -3.27 8.29
N ASP A 36 4.02 -4.48 8.26
CA ASP A 36 4.27 -5.51 9.29
C ASP A 36 5.74 -5.90 9.34
N SER A 37 6.38 -6.04 8.18
CA SER A 37 7.82 -6.32 8.08
C SER A 37 8.68 -5.19 8.66
N MET A 38 8.29 -3.93 8.44
CA MET A 38 8.97 -2.76 9.02
C MET A 38 8.75 -2.64 10.53
N ALA A 39 7.56 -3.01 11.02
CA ALA A 39 7.25 -3.03 12.44
C ALA A 39 8.06 -4.11 13.16
N ALA A 40 8.14 -5.31 12.58
CA ALA A 40 8.95 -6.42 13.09
C ALA A 40 10.45 -6.11 13.09
N SER A 41 10.95 -5.40 12.07
CA SER A 41 12.37 -4.99 11.99
C SER A 41 12.77 -3.89 12.97
N LYS A 42 11.81 -3.24 13.65
CA LYS A 42 12.07 -2.20 14.66
C LYS A 42 12.02 -2.73 16.10
N ALA A 43 11.63 -3.99 16.30
CA ALA A 43 11.63 -4.68 17.59
C ALA A 43 12.96 -5.41 17.82
#